data_AF-A0A535JEU8-F1
#
_entry.id   AF-A0A535JEU8-F1
#
_cell.length_a   1.000
_cell.length_b   1.000
_cell.length_c   1.000
_cell.angle_alpha   90.00
_cell.angle_beta   90.00
_cell.angle_gamma   90.00
#
_symmetry.space_group_name_H-M   'P 1'
#
loop_
_entity.id
_entity.type
_entity.pdbx_description
1 polymer ?
#
loop_
_entity_poly.entity_id
_entity_poly.type
_entity_poly.pdbx_seq_one_letter_code
_entity_poly.pdbx_strand_id
1 'polypeptide(L)'
;MRAAPYDPVRPLYRALLVFDIVALLILAVGLGEFLYFEPPGQSTGLKATIAGVYLYDPTADSTSGPDRRTFIRSEQFAAVVNWSSLPQNIVVDARWYDSFEAVVGRVGPGTPEQLAGQTTIPVGLPAGLKYNLPGQYVFVVERLQGGVPVEVLARRIVLVERE
;
A
#
# COMPACT_ATOMS: atom_id res chain seq x y z
N MET A 1 -24.14 5.73 -68.90
CA MET A 1 -23.55 5.11 -67.70
C MET A 1 -24.16 5.79 -66.48
N ARG A 2 -25.01 5.10 -65.70
CA ARG A 2 -25.53 5.66 -64.44
C ARG A 2 -24.41 5.59 -63.40
N ALA A 3 -23.99 6.74 -62.87
CA ALA A 3 -23.11 6.79 -61.71
C ALA A 3 -23.79 6.05 -60.56
N ALA A 4 -23.07 5.14 -59.89
CA ALA A 4 -23.57 4.48 -58.70
C ALA A 4 -23.97 5.54 -57.65
N PRO A 5 -25.06 5.34 -56.88
CA PRO A 5 -25.46 6.31 -55.86
C PRO A 5 -24.32 6.45 -54.85
N TYR A 6 -23.90 7.70 -54.59
CA TYR A 6 -22.96 8.01 -53.52
C TYR A 6 -23.58 7.55 -52.19
N ASP A 7 -22.94 6.60 -51.52
CA ASP A 7 -23.38 6.07 -50.23
C ASP A 7 -22.59 6.73 -49.09
N PRO A 8 -23.13 7.78 -48.45
CA PRO A 8 -22.47 8.48 -47.35
C PRO A 8 -22.39 7.65 -46.07
N VAL A 9 -23.11 6.53 -45.98
CA VAL A 9 -23.11 5.67 -44.79
C VAL A 9 -21.85 4.82 -44.73
N ARG A 10 -21.29 4.44 -45.88
CA ARG A 10 -20.09 3.62 -45.98
C ARG A 10 -18.82 4.24 -45.36
N PRO A 11 -18.49 5.53 -45.59
CA PRO A 11 -17.36 6.17 -44.91
C PRO A 11 -17.60 6.35 -43.41
N LEU A 12 -18.84 6.65 -42.99
CA LEU A 12 -19.19 6.75 -41.57
C LEU A 12 -19.03 5.42 -40.84
N TYR A 13 -19.54 4.33 -41.42
CA TYR A 13 -19.39 2.97 -40.88
C TYR A 13 -17.92 2.57 -40.75
N ARG A 14 -17.08 2.86 -41.75
CA ARG A 14 -15.64 2.58 -41.68
C ARG A 14 -14.95 3.39 -40.60
N ALA A 15 -15.32 4.66 -40.43
CA ALA A 15 -14.77 5.50 -39.37
C ALA A 15 -15.13 4.95 -37.99
N LEU A 16 -16.39 4.59 -37.75
CA LEU A 16 -16.83 3.95 -36.50
C LEU A 16 -16.07 2.65 -36.24
N LEU A 17 -15.91 1.80 -37.26
CA LEU A 17 -15.20 0.54 -37.13
C LEU A 17 -13.71 0.74 -36.77
N VAL A 18 -13.06 1.76 -37.33
CA VAL A 18 -11.69 2.12 -36.94
C VAL A 18 -11.64 2.60 -35.49
N PHE A 19 -12.59 3.44 -35.05
CA PHE A 19 -12.67 3.87 -33.66
C PHE A 19 -12.86 2.69 -32.70
N ASP A 20 -13.74 1.74 -33.04
CA ASP A 20 -13.95 0.53 -32.24
C ASP A 20 -12.69 -0.32 -32.16
N ILE A 21 -11.97 -0.51 -33.26
CA ILE A 21 -10.69 -1.23 -33.26
C ILE A 21 -9.68 -0.52 -32.35
N VAL A 22 -9.54 0.81 -32.48
CA VAL A 22 -8.61 1.58 -31.65
C VAL A 22 -9.00 1.50 -30.17
N ALA A 23 -10.28 1.60 -29.84
CA ALA A 23 -10.78 1.47 -28.47
C ALA A 23 -10.46 0.08 -27.89
N LEU A 24 -10.66 -0.99 -28.68
CA LEU A 24 -10.32 -2.35 -28.27
C LEU A 24 -8.81 -2.53 -28.07
N LEU A 25 -7.97 -1.93 -28.91
CA LEU A 25 -6.52 -1.97 -28.74
C LEU A 25 -6.08 -1.26 -27.46
N ILE A 26 -6.63 -0.08 -27.19
CA ILE A 26 -6.36 0.66 -25.94
C ILE A 26 -6.82 -0.17 -24.73
N LEU A 27 -8.01 -0.76 -24.79
CA LEU A 27 -8.52 -1.62 -23.73
C LEU A 27 -7.61 -2.83 -23.48
N ALA A 28 -7.16 -3.49 -24.55
CA ALA A 28 -6.29 -4.66 -24.44
C ALA A 28 -4.93 -4.31 -23.85
N VAL A 29 -4.34 -3.18 -24.27
CA VAL A 29 -3.08 -2.68 -23.70
C VAL A 29 -3.28 -2.34 -22.22
N GLY A 30 -4.31 -1.58 -21.88
CA GLY A 30 -4.60 -1.21 -20.49
C GLY A 30 -4.86 -2.42 -19.59
N LEU A 31 -5.55 -3.46 -20.09
CA LEU A 31 -5.75 -4.70 -19.34
C LEU A 31 -4.43 -5.48 -19.15
N GLY A 32 -3.57 -5.50 -20.19
CA GLY A 32 -2.25 -6.11 -20.10
C GLY A 32 -1.36 -5.41 -19.08
N GLU A 33 -1.33 -4.08 -19.07
CA GLU A 33 -0.62 -3.28 -18.07
C GLU A 33 -1.15 -3.53 -16.67
N PHE A 34 -2.48 -3.53 -16.51
CA PHE A 34 -3.14 -3.81 -15.23
C PHE A 34 -2.69 -5.16 -14.65
N LEU A 35 -2.75 -6.23 -15.45
CA LEU A 35 -2.35 -7.57 -14.98
C LEU A 35 -0.85 -7.68 -14.68
N TYR A 36 -0.01 -6.87 -15.34
CA TYR A 36 1.43 -6.86 -15.12
C TYR A 36 1.81 -6.14 -13.82
N PHE A 37 1.17 -5.00 -13.53
CA PHE A 37 1.48 -4.19 -12.34
C PHE A 37 0.65 -4.55 -11.10
N GLU A 38 -0.51 -5.19 -11.28
CA GLU A 38 -1.39 -5.68 -10.22
C GLU A 38 -1.55 -7.20 -10.30
N PRO A 39 -0.49 -7.98 -9.99
CA PRO A 39 -0.63 -9.42 -9.96
C PRO A 39 -1.72 -9.84 -8.96
N PRO A 40 -2.42 -10.95 -9.23
CA PRO A 40 -3.53 -11.39 -8.39
C PRO A 40 -3.05 -11.58 -6.95
N GLY A 41 -3.82 -11.00 -6.01
CA GLY A 41 -3.58 -11.16 -4.59
C GLY A 41 -3.53 -12.64 -4.20
N GLN A 42 -2.54 -12.99 -3.39
CA GLN A 42 -2.37 -14.33 -2.86
C GLN A 42 -2.94 -14.40 -1.44
N SER A 43 -3.50 -15.55 -1.09
CA SER A 43 -3.91 -15.86 0.28
C SER A 43 -3.22 -17.16 0.68
N THR A 44 -2.03 -17.02 1.25
CA THR A 44 -1.23 -18.14 1.75
C THR A 44 -1.62 -18.50 3.18
N GLY A 45 -2.38 -17.63 3.86
CA GLY A 45 -2.79 -17.80 5.25
C GLY A 45 -1.68 -17.46 6.25
N LEU A 46 -0.53 -16.96 5.76
CA LEU A 46 0.53 -16.43 6.59
C LEU A 46 0.04 -15.20 7.36
N LYS A 47 0.43 -15.09 8.62
CA LYS A 47 0.06 -13.96 9.48
C LYS A 47 1.30 -13.42 10.17
N ALA A 48 1.52 -12.12 10.02
CA ALA A 48 2.50 -11.41 10.83
C ALA A 48 1.89 -11.08 12.19
N THR A 49 2.72 -11.05 13.24
CA THR A 49 2.25 -10.69 14.57
C THR A 49 2.64 -9.25 14.88
N ILE A 50 1.64 -8.37 14.95
CA ILE A 50 1.80 -7.02 15.48
C ILE A 50 1.61 -7.12 16.99
N ALA A 51 2.69 -6.93 17.76
CA ALA A 51 2.64 -7.00 19.22
C ALA A 51 1.74 -5.90 19.81
N GLY A 52 1.78 -4.70 19.21
CA GLY A 52 0.94 -3.57 19.57
C GLY A 52 1.41 -2.29 18.91
N VAL A 53 0.72 -1.19 19.20
CA VAL A 53 1.15 0.18 18.88
C VAL A 53 1.28 0.95 20.17
N TYR A 54 2.43 1.57 20.36
CA TYR A 54 2.84 2.17 21.63
C TYR A 54 3.30 3.60 21.45
N LEU A 55 3.41 4.33 22.55
CA LEU A 55 4.13 5.61 22.54
C LEU A 55 5.58 5.35 22.18
N TYR A 56 6.13 6.21 21.33
CA TYR A 56 7.48 6.11 20.81
C TYR A 56 8.30 7.33 21.21
N ASP A 57 9.47 7.07 21.78
CA ASP A 57 10.48 8.08 22.04
C ASP A 57 11.54 8.03 20.93
N PRO A 58 11.61 9.04 20.04
CA PRO A 58 12.59 9.07 18.95
C PRO A 58 14.02 9.28 19.42
N THR A 59 14.25 9.75 20.65
CA THR A 59 15.59 9.99 21.18
C THR A 59 16.22 8.73 21.75
N ALA A 60 15.41 7.87 22.36
CA ALA A 60 15.82 6.58 22.91
C ALA A 60 15.57 5.41 21.95
N ASP A 61 14.92 5.66 20.81
CA ASP A 61 14.47 4.64 19.85
C ASP A 61 13.72 3.49 20.55
N SER A 62 12.76 3.87 21.40
CA SER A 62 12.10 2.91 22.29
C SER A 62 10.60 3.18 22.43
N THR A 63 9.86 2.10 22.69
CA THR A 63 8.42 2.15 22.92
C THR A 63 8.07 1.99 24.39
N SER A 64 7.01 2.67 24.84
CA SER A 64 6.56 2.60 26.24
C SER A 64 5.04 2.53 26.39
N GLY A 65 4.61 2.05 27.56
CA GLY A 65 3.19 1.98 27.94
C GLY A 65 2.44 0.78 27.36
N PRO A 66 1.10 0.76 27.51
CA PRO A 66 0.25 -0.31 26.97
C PRO A 66 0.02 -0.14 25.47
N ASP A 67 -0.46 -1.21 24.82
CA ASP A 67 -0.97 -1.14 23.43
C ASP A 67 -2.14 -0.15 23.35
N ARG A 68 -2.09 0.76 22.39
CA ARG A 68 -3.10 1.80 22.16
C ARG A 68 -3.66 1.71 20.74
N ARG A 69 -4.83 2.34 20.58
CA ARG A 69 -5.49 2.55 19.27
C ARG A 69 -5.76 4.01 18.98
N THR A 70 -5.49 4.87 19.96
CA THR A 70 -5.78 6.29 19.89
C THR A 70 -4.59 7.05 20.46
N PHE A 71 -4.20 8.11 19.78
CA PHE A 71 -3.12 9.01 20.17
C PHE A 71 -3.54 10.46 19.92
N ILE A 72 -2.95 11.39 20.66
CA ILE A 72 -3.07 12.83 20.35
C ILE A 72 -1.99 13.25 19.35
N ARG A 73 -2.14 14.42 18.73
CA ARG A 73 -1.25 14.87 17.64
C ARG A 73 0.20 15.06 18.08
N SER A 74 0.40 15.38 19.35
CA SER A 74 1.72 15.62 19.95
C SER A 74 2.44 14.33 20.36
N GLU A 75 1.73 13.21 20.44
CA GLU A 75 2.32 11.91 20.74
C GLU A 75 2.92 11.30 19.47
N GLN A 76 4.17 10.86 19.58
CA GLN A 76 4.78 9.98 18.59
C GLN A 76 4.49 8.53 18.97
N PHE A 77 4.27 7.69 17.96
CA PHE A 77 3.90 6.30 18.16
C PHE A 77 4.54 5.39 17.13
N ALA A 78 4.71 4.12 17.51
CA ALA A 78 5.31 3.10 16.67
C ALA A 78 4.57 1.77 16.81
N ALA A 79 4.49 1.04 15.70
CA ALA A 79 4.06 -0.35 15.73
C ALA A 79 5.26 -1.24 16.08
N VAL A 80 5.04 -2.25 16.91
CA VAL A 80 6.03 -3.29 17.18
C VAL A 80 5.61 -4.58 16.48
N VAL A 81 6.49 -5.10 15.64
CA VAL A 81 6.27 -6.32 14.87
C VAL A 81 7.20 -7.42 15.36
N ASN A 82 6.63 -8.61 15.54
CA ASN A 82 7.42 -9.81 15.74
C ASN A 82 7.65 -10.50 14.39
N TRP A 83 8.89 -10.42 13.89
CA TRP A 83 9.32 -11.05 12.64
C TRP A 83 9.50 -12.56 12.76
N SER A 84 9.72 -13.09 13.97
CA SER A 84 10.04 -14.51 14.18
C SER A 84 8.87 -15.45 13.87
N SER A 85 7.64 -14.93 13.76
CA SER A 85 6.46 -15.72 13.39
C SER A 85 6.36 -16.00 11.89
N LEU A 86 7.19 -15.36 11.07
CA LEU A 86 7.15 -15.46 9.62
C LEU A 86 8.25 -16.41 9.08
N PRO A 87 8.00 -17.08 7.94
CA PRO A 87 9.02 -17.85 7.25
C PRO A 87 10.22 -16.98 6.84
N GLN A 88 11.45 -17.46 7.00
CA GLN A 88 12.65 -16.66 6.73
C GLN A 88 12.92 -16.40 5.24
N ASN A 89 12.24 -17.12 4.35
CA ASN A 89 12.44 -17.06 2.90
C ASN A 89 11.46 -16.14 2.15
N ILE A 90 10.56 -15.45 2.86
CA ILE A 90 9.65 -14.47 2.24
C ILE A 90 10.22 -13.05 2.37
N VAL A 91 9.90 -12.21 1.40
CA VAL A 91 10.19 -10.77 1.48
C VAL A 91 8.95 -10.08 2.03
N VAL A 92 9.12 -9.28 3.06
CA VAL A 92 8.05 -8.50 3.68
C VAL A 92 8.39 -7.02 3.74
N ASP A 93 7.35 -6.22 3.84
CA ASP A 93 7.44 -4.77 3.98
C ASP A 93 6.39 -4.33 4.99
N ALA A 94 6.81 -3.56 5.99
CA ALA A 94 5.91 -2.97 6.97
C ALA A 94 5.89 -1.47 6.81
N ARG A 95 4.70 -0.89 6.76
CA ARG A 95 4.53 0.54 6.50
C ARG A 95 3.31 1.13 7.18
N TRP A 96 3.42 2.42 7.47
CA TRP A 96 2.35 3.27 7.93
C TRP A 96 1.82 4.13 6.80
N TYR A 97 0.50 4.22 6.72
CA TYR A 97 -0.23 5.17 5.91
C TYR A 97 -0.93 6.17 6.82
N ASP A 98 -0.85 7.45 6.49
CA ASP A 98 -1.65 8.49 7.15
C ASP A 98 -3.06 8.62 6.52
N SER A 99 -3.82 9.63 6.96
CA SER A 99 -5.18 9.88 6.48
C SER A 99 -5.27 10.35 5.03
N PHE A 100 -4.14 10.70 4.41
CA PHE A 100 -4.02 11.04 2.98
C PHE A 100 -3.40 9.89 2.18
N GLU A 101 -3.30 8.69 2.77
CA GLU A 101 -2.68 7.51 2.17
C GLU A 101 -1.18 7.69 1.85
N ALA A 102 -0.54 8.71 2.45
CA ALA A 102 0.90 8.91 2.31
C ALA A 102 1.66 7.92 3.21
N VAL A 103 2.76 7.37 2.69
CA VAL A 103 3.64 6.51 3.49
C VAL A 103 4.43 7.38 4.46
N VAL A 104 4.15 7.23 5.75
CA VAL A 104 4.74 8.05 6.82
C VAL A 104 5.70 7.26 7.73
N GLY A 105 5.87 5.97 7.50
CA GLY A 105 6.83 5.14 8.22
C GLY A 105 7.00 3.82 7.50
N ARG A 106 8.23 3.28 7.44
CA ARG A 106 8.51 2.06 6.68
C ARG A 106 9.72 1.32 7.22
N VAL A 107 9.63 -0.01 7.27
CA VAL A 107 10.73 -0.94 7.47
C VAL A 107 10.59 -2.06 6.43
N GLY A 108 11.65 -2.28 5.67
CA GLY A 108 11.65 -3.16 4.51
C GLY A 108 11.81 -2.40 3.18
N PRO A 109 11.83 -3.12 2.05
CA PRO A 109 11.56 -4.56 1.93
C PRO A 109 12.74 -5.43 2.40
N GLY A 110 12.47 -6.57 3.01
CA GLY A 110 13.51 -7.50 3.47
C GLY A 110 12.96 -8.83 3.98
N THR A 111 13.85 -9.81 4.23
CA THR A 111 13.47 -11.07 4.90
C THR A 111 13.32 -10.86 6.41
N PRO A 112 12.55 -11.70 7.13
CA PRO A 112 12.44 -11.58 8.58
C PRO A 112 13.79 -11.57 9.33
N GLU A 113 14.80 -12.29 8.82
CA GLU A 113 16.17 -12.27 9.35
C GLU A 113 16.83 -10.89 9.18
N GLN A 114 16.71 -10.28 8.00
CA GLN A 114 17.25 -8.94 7.74
C GLN A 114 16.56 -7.86 8.57
N LEU A 115 15.27 -8.08 8.92
CA LEU A 115 14.46 -7.16 9.69
C LEU A 115 14.50 -7.43 11.20
N ALA A 116 15.20 -8.47 11.67
CA ALA A 116 15.19 -8.88 13.07
C ALA A 116 15.60 -7.77 14.05
N GLY A 117 16.47 -6.85 13.63
CA GLY A 117 16.88 -5.67 14.41
C GLY A 117 15.94 -4.45 14.28
N GLN A 118 14.96 -4.49 13.40
CA GLN A 118 14.04 -3.38 13.08
C GLN A 118 12.59 -3.80 13.42
N THR A 119 12.36 -4.08 14.70
CA THR A 119 11.03 -4.52 15.20
C THR A 119 10.10 -3.36 15.52
N THR A 120 10.65 -2.15 15.69
CA THR A 120 9.90 -0.93 15.99
C THR A 120 9.80 -0.08 14.74
N ILE A 121 8.57 0.15 14.26
CA ILE A 121 8.29 0.93 13.05
C ILE A 121 7.56 2.21 13.47
N PRO A 122 8.27 3.33 13.66
CA PRO A 122 7.66 4.59 14.03
C PRO A 122 6.88 5.22 12.88
N VAL A 123 5.86 6.01 13.23
CA VAL A 123 5.31 7.02 12.33
C VAL A 123 6.27 8.21 12.33
N GLY A 124 6.82 8.49 11.17
CA GLY A 124 7.57 9.71 10.89
C GLY A 124 6.63 10.90 10.77
N LEU A 125 7.08 12.04 11.29
CA LEU A 125 6.37 13.30 11.13
C LEU A 125 6.46 13.76 9.66
N PRO A 126 5.34 14.20 9.05
CA PRO A 126 5.40 14.79 7.72
C PRO A 126 6.35 15.98 7.67
N ALA A 127 7.07 16.13 6.56
CA ALA A 127 8.06 17.18 6.40
C ALA A 127 7.44 18.57 6.64
N GLY A 128 8.05 19.35 7.54
CA GLY A 128 7.58 20.69 7.90
C GLY A 128 6.47 20.74 8.95
N LEU A 129 6.01 19.59 9.47
CA LEU A 129 5.04 19.54 10.57
C LEU A 129 5.72 19.17 11.90
N LYS A 130 5.25 19.81 12.97
CA LYS A 130 5.67 19.52 14.36
C LYS A 130 4.92 18.34 14.97
N TYR A 131 3.73 18.03 14.45
CA TYR A 131 2.76 17.12 15.03
C TYR A 131 2.14 16.23 13.97
N ASN A 132 1.65 15.07 14.39
CA ASN A 132 0.90 14.16 13.54
C ASN A 132 -0.37 14.84 13.00
N LEU A 133 -0.74 14.48 11.78
CA LEU A 133 -2.01 14.88 11.18
C LEU A 133 -3.15 14.15 11.89
N PRO A 134 -4.26 14.82 12.23
CA PRO A 134 -5.41 14.12 12.77
C PRO A 134 -6.05 13.22 11.71
N GLY A 135 -6.60 12.09 12.14
CA GLY A 135 -7.27 11.14 11.27
C GLY A 135 -6.82 9.70 11.50
N GLN A 136 -7.22 8.84 10.58
CA GLN A 136 -6.93 7.41 10.66
C GLN A 136 -5.56 7.10 10.06
N TYR A 137 -4.75 6.38 10.81
CA TYR A 137 -3.49 5.80 10.36
C TYR A 137 -3.65 4.29 10.23
N VAL A 138 -3.09 3.73 9.17
CA VAL A 138 -3.14 2.30 8.89
C VAL A 138 -1.73 1.76 8.84
N PHE A 139 -1.43 0.83 9.72
CA PHE A 139 -0.21 0.04 9.66
C PHE A 139 -0.50 -1.28 8.96
N VAL A 140 0.31 -1.64 7.98
CA VAL A 140 0.24 -2.92 7.28
C VAL A 140 1.58 -3.61 7.30
N VAL A 141 1.53 -4.93 7.37
CA VAL A 141 2.65 -5.82 7.04
C VAL A 141 2.23 -6.59 5.81
N GLU A 142 2.99 -6.45 4.74
CA GLU A 142 2.70 -7.03 3.43
C GLU A 142 3.81 -8.00 3.04
N ARG A 143 3.44 -9.05 2.32
CA ARG A 143 4.39 -9.91 1.60
C ARG A 143 4.56 -9.35 0.20
N LEU A 144 5.81 -9.27 -0.23
CA LEU A 144 6.18 -8.89 -1.58
C LEU A 144 6.60 -10.10 -2.40
N GLN A 145 6.31 -10.04 -3.69
CA GLN A 145 6.87 -10.96 -4.68
C GLN A 145 7.21 -10.17 -5.94
N GLY A 146 8.44 -10.26 -6.43
CA GLY A 146 8.88 -9.46 -7.58
C GLY A 146 8.83 -7.94 -7.32
N GLY A 147 8.92 -7.51 -6.05
CA GLY A 147 8.90 -6.10 -5.66
C GLY A 147 7.49 -5.49 -5.49
N VAL A 148 6.43 -6.25 -5.77
CA VAL A 148 5.04 -5.79 -5.62
C VAL A 148 4.33 -6.49 -4.46
N PRO A 149 3.42 -5.78 -3.73
CA PRO A 149 2.61 -6.39 -2.70
C PRO A 149 1.68 -7.45 -3.28
N VAL A 150 1.73 -8.66 -2.73
CA VAL A 150 0.87 -9.76 -3.16
C VAL A 150 -0.07 -10.23 -2.05
N GLU A 151 0.20 -9.90 -0.79
CA GLU A 151 -0.63 -10.35 0.33
C GLU A 151 -0.45 -9.44 1.55
N VAL A 152 -1.55 -9.09 2.22
CA VAL A 152 -1.53 -8.39 3.51
C VAL A 152 -1.48 -9.43 4.63
N LEU A 153 -0.36 -9.50 5.35
CA LEU A 153 -0.12 -10.46 6.43
C LEU A 153 -0.69 -10.00 7.77
N ALA A 154 -0.73 -8.70 8.00
CA ALA A 154 -1.35 -8.10 9.18
C ALA A 154 -1.74 -6.64 8.92
N ARG A 155 -2.75 -6.17 9.65
CA ARG A 155 -3.19 -4.77 9.62
C ARG A 155 -3.55 -4.30 11.01
N ARG A 156 -3.20 -3.05 11.31
CA ARG A 156 -3.64 -2.33 12.50
C ARG A 156 -4.12 -0.93 12.12
N ILE A 157 -5.20 -0.49 12.73
CA ILE A 157 -5.76 0.86 12.53
C ILE A 157 -5.59 1.63 13.84
N VAL A 158 -5.17 2.88 13.71
CA VAL A 158 -4.95 3.81 14.81
C VAL A 158 -5.64 5.14 14.47
N LEU A 159 -6.25 5.78 15.46
CA LEU A 159 -6.84 7.09 15.33
C LEU A 159 -5.93 8.14 15.98
N VAL A 160 -5.58 9.18 15.24
CA VAL A 160 -4.97 10.38 15.81
C VAL A 160 -6.05 11.43 15.97
N GLU A 161 -6.30 11.81 17.22
CA GLU A 161 -7.31 12.82 17.56
C GLU A 161 -6.82 14.22 17.22
N ARG A 162 -7.74 15.20 17.23
CA ARG A 162 -7.38 16.59 16.93
C ARG A 162 -6.75 17.34 18.09
N GLU A 163 -6.97 16.88 19.31
CA GLU A 163 -6.63 17.57 20.57
C GLU A 163 -5.13 17.68 20.81
#